data_AF-A0A392PJM0-F1
#
_entry.id   AF-A0A392PJM0-F1
#
_cell.length_a   1.000
_cell.length_b   1.000
_cell.length_c   1.000
_cell.angle_alpha   90.00
_cell.angle_beta   90.00
_cell.angle_gamma   90.00
#
_symmetry.space_group_name_H-M   'P 1'
#
loop_
_entity.id
_entity.type
_entity.pdbx_description
1 polymer ?
#
loop_
_entity_poly.entity_id
_entity_poly.type
_entity_poly.pdbx_seq_one_letter_code
_entity_poly.pdbx_strand_id
1 'polypeptide(L)'
;VSEVSSRLGRAGTKGFGKAVDVLDTLGSSMTNLNSGGGFAYGAVTKGNEVGILAFEVANTIVKGFTLMESLSTKNIKHLKEEVLTLEGIQDLVSKDMDELLRIVAADKRDELKVFSDEVIRFGNRSKDPQWHNLDRYFEK
;
A
#
# COMPACT_ATOMS: atom_id res chain seq x y z
N VAL A 1 -37.87 -9.30 -67.26
CA VAL A 1 -36.67 -9.33 -68.13
C VAL A 1 -35.81 -8.12 -67.80
N SER A 2 -34.52 -8.34 -67.56
CA SER A 2 -33.38 -7.40 -67.34
C SER A 2 -33.43 -6.47 -66.11
N GLU A 3 -32.50 -6.64 -65.16
CA GLU A 3 -31.10 -6.15 -65.12
C GLU A 3 -31.01 -4.62 -64.96
N VAL A 4 -30.63 -4.13 -63.78
CA VAL A 4 -29.25 -3.85 -63.30
C VAL A 4 -28.65 -2.63 -64.00
N SER A 5 -28.42 -1.55 -63.23
CA SER A 5 -27.07 -0.97 -63.07
C SER A 5 -27.09 0.22 -62.09
N SER A 6 -26.52 0.05 -60.89
CA SER A 6 -25.75 1.11 -60.23
C SER A 6 -24.77 0.55 -59.19
N ARG A 7 -23.58 0.24 -59.70
CA ARG A 7 -22.26 0.58 -59.12
C ARG A 7 -21.96 0.14 -57.67
N LEU A 8 -21.41 -1.07 -57.64
CA LEU A 8 -20.27 -1.56 -56.85
C LEU A 8 -19.29 -0.48 -56.34
N GLY A 9 -19.03 -0.51 -55.04
CA GLY A 9 -17.94 0.18 -54.34
C GLY A 9 -17.70 -0.43 -52.96
N ARG A 10 -16.92 -1.51 -52.91
CA ARG A 10 -16.55 -2.30 -51.73
C ARG A 10 -15.66 -1.50 -50.77
N ALA A 11 -16.17 -1.13 -49.60
CA ALA A 11 -15.35 -0.69 -48.46
C ALA A 11 -15.26 -1.83 -47.44
N GLY A 12 -14.15 -2.56 -47.49
CA GLY A 12 -13.84 -3.64 -46.55
C GLY A 12 -13.61 -3.13 -45.14
N THR A 13 -14.08 -3.90 -44.17
CA THR A 13 -13.81 -3.84 -42.73
C THR A 13 -12.32 -3.74 -42.42
N LYS A 14 -11.78 -2.52 -42.34
CA LYS A 14 -10.42 -2.22 -41.82
C LYS A 14 -10.47 -1.59 -40.41
N GLY A 15 -11.34 -2.09 -39.54
CA GLY A 15 -11.54 -1.53 -38.20
C GLY A 15 -11.11 -2.43 -37.02
N PHE A 16 -11.07 -3.75 -37.19
CA PHE A 16 -10.95 -4.68 -36.04
C PHE A 16 -9.57 -5.31 -35.84
N GLY A 17 -8.67 -5.27 -36.83
CA GLY A 17 -7.33 -5.90 -36.70
C GLY A 17 -6.41 -5.18 -35.73
N LYS A 18 -6.44 -3.84 -35.69
CA LYS A 18 -5.57 -3.04 -34.81
C LYS A 18 -5.91 -3.16 -33.33
N ALA A 19 -7.13 -3.57 -32.97
CA ALA A 19 -7.51 -3.71 -31.56
C ALA A 19 -7.04 -5.06 -30.97
N VAL A 20 -6.94 -6.10 -31.80
CA VAL A 20 -6.45 -7.43 -31.39
C VAL A 20 -4.92 -7.43 -31.22
N ASP A 21 -4.18 -6.78 -32.13
CA ASP A 21 -2.70 -6.66 -32.00
C ASP A 21 -2.28 -5.93 -30.71
N VAL A 22 -3.10 -5.00 -30.22
CA VAL A 22 -2.85 -4.28 -28.96
C VAL A 22 -3.11 -5.18 -27.75
N LEU A 23 -4.06 -6.13 -27.84
CA LEU A 23 -4.30 -7.11 -26.79
C LEU A 23 -3.16 -8.12 -26.67
N ASP A 24 -2.64 -8.62 -27.79
CA ASP A 24 -1.49 -9.54 -27.80
C ASP A 24 -0.21 -8.86 -27.27
N THR A 25 -0.05 -7.55 -27.50
CA THR A 25 1.09 -6.77 -26.98
C THR A 25 0.99 -6.53 -25.47
N LEU A 26 -0.21 -6.48 -24.89
CA LEU A 26 -0.41 -6.35 -23.45
C LEU A 26 -0.30 -7.70 -22.71
N GLY A 27 -0.61 -8.82 -23.38
CA GLY A 27 -0.49 -10.17 -22.84
C GLY A 27 0.95 -10.70 -22.75
N SER A 28 1.86 -10.25 -23.64
CA SER A 28 3.22 -10.79 -23.73
C SER A 28 4.24 -10.20 -22.75
N SER A 29 3.86 -9.22 -21.92
CA SER A 29 4.81 -8.45 -21.10
C SER A 29 5.05 -9.02 -19.68
N MET A 30 4.66 -10.27 -19.42
CA MET A 30 4.94 -11.00 -18.17
C MET A 30 5.80 -12.25 -18.38
N THR A 31 6.91 -12.16 -19.14
CA THR A 31 8.05 -13.09 -19.00
C THR A 31 9.27 -12.53 -19.73
N ASN A 32 10.18 -11.86 -19.02
CA ASN A 32 11.62 -12.01 -19.25
C ASN A 32 12.46 -11.23 -18.23
N LEU A 33 13.02 -11.97 -17.27
CA LEU A 33 14.24 -11.58 -16.59
C LEU A 33 15.41 -12.02 -17.47
N ASN A 34 16.01 -11.11 -18.23
CA ASN A 34 17.33 -11.37 -18.83
C ASN A 34 18.31 -10.30 -18.36
N SER A 35 19.25 -10.73 -17.53
CA SER A 35 20.44 -9.99 -17.12
C SER A 35 21.40 -9.87 -18.31
N GLY A 36 21.62 -8.66 -18.82
CA GLY A 36 22.67 -8.44 -19.82
C GLY A 36 22.71 -7.05 -20.44
N GLY A 37 23.52 -6.17 -19.85
CA GLY A 37 24.39 -5.21 -20.56
C GLY A 37 23.79 -4.06 -21.40
N GLY A 38 24.10 -2.83 -20.99
CA GLY A 38 24.41 -1.74 -21.94
C GLY A 38 23.48 -0.52 -21.96
N PHE A 39 23.86 0.52 -21.21
CA PHE A 39 23.59 1.95 -21.39
C PHE A 39 22.31 2.39 -22.13
N ALA A 40 21.26 2.68 -21.35
CA ALA A 40 20.32 3.77 -21.64
C ALA A 40 19.84 4.38 -20.31
N TYR A 41 20.46 5.51 -19.94
CA TYR A 41 19.88 6.41 -18.94
C TYR A 41 18.53 6.89 -19.48
N GLY A 42 17.46 6.61 -18.75
CA GLY A 42 16.11 7.04 -19.12
C GLY A 42 15.08 5.93 -19.14
N ALA A 43 15.10 5.02 -18.17
CA ALA A 43 13.84 4.42 -17.75
C ALA A 43 12.98 5.59 -17.26
N VAL A 44 11.94 5.94 -18.02
CA VAL A 44 10.80 6.66 -17.46
C VAL A 44 10.30 5.74 -16.35
N THR A 45 10.81 5.96 -15.13
CA THR A 45 10.13 5.57 -13.93
C THR A 45 8.78 6.24 -14.09
N LYS A 46 7.75 5.47 -14.45
CA LYS A 46 6.36 5.88 -14.36
C LYS A 46 6.24 6.41 -12.94
N GLY A 47 6.31 7.72 -12.82
CA GLY A 47 6.47 8.38 -11.54
C GLY A 47 5.22 8.04 -10.77
N ASN A 48 5.34 7.21 -9.74
CA ASN A 48 4.39 7.34 -8.65
C ASN A 48 4.59 8.79 -8.19
N GLU A 49 3.62 9.63 -8.52
CA GLU A 49 3.65 11.07 -8.35
C GLU A 49 4.26 11.40 -6.99
N VAL A 50 5.27 12.28 -6.96
CA VAL A 50 5.89 12.77 -5.73
C VAL A 50 4.82 13.21 -4.71
N GLY A 51 3.66 13.68 -5.19
CA GLY A 51 2.47 13.97 -4.38
C GLY A 51 1.89 12.75 -3.66
N ILE A 52 1.66 11.62 -4.34
CA ILE A 52 1.10 10.40 -3.72
C ILE A 52 2.00 9.90 -2.59
N LEU A 53 3.33 9.87 -2.81
CA LEU A 53 4.28 9.44 -1.77
C LEU A 53 4.29 10.39 -0.57
N ALA A 54 4.19 11.70 -0.78
CA ALA A 54 4.13 12.67 0.31
C ALA A 54 2.87 12.48 1.17
N PHE A 55 1.71 12.18 0.57
CA PHE A 55 0.49 11.87 1.31
C PHE A 55 0.61 10.56 2.10
N GLU A 56 1.23 9.53 1.54
CA GLU A 56 1.50 8.29 2.28
C GLU A 56 2.37 8.55 3.51
N VAL A 57 3.46 9.32 3.35
CA VAL A 57 4.34 9.68 4.47
C VAL A 57 3.59 10.51 5.51
N ALA A 58 2.80 11.50 5.09
CA ALA A 58 1.99 12.31 6.01
C ALA A 58 1.00 11.45 6.80
N ASN A 59 0.32 10.50 6.14
CA ASN A 59 -0.58 9.57 6.81
C ASN A 59 0.15 8.70 7.83
N THR A 60 1.35 8.20 7.50
CA THR A 60 2.16 7.41 8.45
C THR A 60 2.65 8.25 9.62
N ILE A 61 3.00 9.52 9.42
CA ILE A 61 3.34 10.45 10.53
C ILE A 61 2.14 10.61 11.47
N VAL A 62 0.94 10.80 10.93
CA VAL A 62 -0.28 10.90 11.74
C VAL A 62 -0.53 9.60 12.51
N LYS A 63 -0.39 8.43 11.88
CA LYS A 63 -0.49 7.13 12.57
C LYS A 63 0.51 7.02 13.72
N GLY A 64 1.76 7.39 13.49
CA GLY A 64 2.80 7.40 14.52
C GLY A 64 2.46 8.31 15.70
N PHE A 65 1.97 9.52 15.41
CA PHE A 65 1.53 10.45 16.44
C PHE A 65 0.36 9.89 17.26
N THR A 66 -0.69 9.36 16.61
CA THR A 66 -1.84 8.78 17.30
C THR A 66 -1.43 7.58 18.17
N LEU A 67 -0.53 6.73 17.69
CA LEU A 67 0.02 5.62 18.48
C LEU A 67 0.76 6.14 19.72
N MET A 68 1.67 7.11 19.55
CA MET A 68 2.41 7.72 20.66
C MET A 68 1.47 8.41 21.68
N GLU A 69 0.47 9.14 21.19
CA GLU A 69 -0.51 9.82 22.02
C GLU A 69 -1.34 8.80 22.81
N SER A 70 -1.76 7.68 22.20
CA SER A 70 -2.49 6.61 22.88
C SER A 70 -1.70 5.97 24.04
N LEU A 71 -0.37 6.03 23.98
CA LEU A 71 0.55 5.55 25.02
C LEU A 71 0.98 6.64 26.01
N SER A 72 0.43 7.85 25.91
CA SER A 72 0.71 8.91 26.89
C SER A 72 0.21 8.52 28.28
N THR A 73 0.86 9.04 29.34
CA THR A 73 0.46 8.80 30.73
C THR A 73 -1.02 9.13 30.96
N LYS A 74 -1.51 10.21 30.34
CA LYS A 74 -2.92 10.62 30.43
C LYS A 74 -3.84 9.56 29.82
N ASN A 75 -3.57 9.10 28.61
CA ASN A 75 -4.43 8.13 27.92
C ASN A 75 -4.34 6.73 28.54
N ILE A 76 -3.17 6.30 29.01
CA ILE A 76 -3.03 5.05 29.77
C ILE A 76 -3.80 5.12 31.09
N LYS A 77 -3.75 6.25 31.79
CA LYS A 77 -4.51 6.44 33.03
C LYS A 77 -6.01 6.38 32.76
N HIS A 78 -6.48 7.13 31.75
CA HIS A 78 -7.88 7.12 31.32
C HIS A 78 -8.34 5.71 30.93
N LEU A 79 -7.54 4.99 30.13
CA LEU A 79 -7.81 3.61 29.75
C LEU A 79 -7.98 2.71 30.98
N LYS A 80 -7.06 2.78 31.94
CA LYS A 80 -7.06 1.91 33.13
C LYS A 80 -8.17 2.23 34.12
N GLU A 81 -8.41 3.51 34.38
CA GLU A 81 -9.28 3.96 35.47
C GLU A 81 -10.72 4.19 35.03
N GLU A 82 -10.94 4.53 33.76
CA GLU A 82 -12.27 4.89 33.25
C GLU A 82 -12.81 3.91 32.21
N VAL A 83 -11.97 3.38 31.31
CA VAL A 83 -12.44 2.50 30.22
C VAL A 83 -12.50 1.04 30.69
N LEU A 84 -11.38 0.47 31.18
CA LEU A 84 -11.32 -0.94 31.58
C LEU A 84 -12.16 -1.27 32.82
N THR A 85 -12.61 -0.26 33.55
CA THR A 85 -13.49 -0.38 34.73
C THR A 85 -14.98 -0.36 34.36
N LEU A 86 -15.34 -0.07 33.10
CA LEU A 86 -16.74 -0.10 32.66
C LEU A 86 -17.32 -1.51 32.79
N GLU A 87 -18.51 -1.59 33.39
CA GLU A 87 -19.25 -2.85 33.58
C GLU A 87 -19.41 -3.62 32.27
N GLY A 88 -19.69 -2.93 31.17
CA GLY A 88 -19.81 -3.55 29.85
C GLY A 88 -18.51 -4.23 29.37
N ILE A 89 -17.34 -3.70 29.71
CA ILE A 89 -16.05 -4.33 29.38
C ILE A 89 -15.80 -5.50 30.34
N GLN A 90 -16.09 -5.33 31.63
CA GLN A 90 -15.86 -6.37 32.63
C GLN A 90 -16.75 -7.60 32.45
N ASP A 91 -17.99 -7.40 32.04
CA ASP A 91 -18.94 -8.50 31.83
C ASP A 91 -18.83 -9.14 30.44
N LEU A 92 -18.42 -8.39 29.41
CA LEU A 92 -18.31 -8.92 28.04
C LEU A 92 -16.94 -9.52 27.72
N VAL A 93 -15.86 -8.95 28.28
CA VAL A 93 -14.48 -9.34 27.94
C VAL A 93 -13.84 -10.12 29.08
N SER A 94 -13.58 -9.48 30.21
CA SER A 94 -13.00 -10.12 31.40
C SER A 94 -13.07 -9.23 32.63
N LYS A 95 -13.20 -9.85 33.80
CA LYS A 95 -13.05 -9.17 35.11
C LYS A 95 -11.60 -9.12 35.59
N ASP A 96 -10.70 -9.88 34.95
CA ASP A 96 -9.28 -9.87 35.26
C ASP A 96 -8.59 -8.69 34.55
N MET A 97 -8.15 -7.72 35.36
CA MET A 97 -7.44 -6.54 34.85
C MET A 97 -6.14 -6.88 34.14
N ASP A 98 -5.43 -7.95 34.55
CA ASP A 98 -4.19 -8.36 33.91
C ASP A 98 -4.47 -8.95 32.52
N GLU A 99 -5.58 -9.68 32.36
CA GLU A 99 -6.05 -10.17 31.06
C GLU A 99 -6.44 -9.01 30.13
N LEU A 100 -7.24 -8.04 30.62
CA LEU A 100 -7.63 -6.87 29.84
C LEU A 100 -6.40 -6.06 29.37
N LEU A 101 -5.43 -5.84 30.26
CA LEU A 101 -4.19 -5.14 29.92
C LEU A 101 -3.35 -5.92 28.91
N ARG A 102 -3.35 -7.26 28.98
CA ARG A 102 -2.66 -8.10 28.01
C ARG A 102 -3.27 -7.99 26.62
N ILE A 103 -4.61 -7.94 26.52
CA ILE A 103 -5.34 -7.74 25.26
C ILE A 103 -5.00 -6.38 24.66
N VAL A 104 -5.14 -5.30 25.44
CA VAL A 104 -4.78 -3.94 25.00
C VAL A 104 -3.33 -3.89 24.52
N ALA A 105 -2.40 -4.49 25.27
CA ALA A 105 -1.00 -4.47 24.91
C ALA A 105 -0.72 -5.29 23.65
N ALA A 106 -1.47 -6.36 23.38
CA ALA A 106 -1.37 -7.11 22.12
C ALA A 106 -1.83 -6.24 20.95
N ASP A 107 -3.01 -5.63 21.07
CA ASP A 107 -3.60 -4.76 20.04
C ASP A 107 -2.68 -3.58 19.68
N LYS A 108 -2.09 -2.93 20.71
CA LYS A 108 -1.12 -1.83 20.50
C LYS A 108 0.19 -2.29 19.86
N ARG A 109 0.64 -3.52 20.09
CA ARG A 109 1.83 -4.08 19.41
C ARG A 109 1.54 -4.35 17.95
N ASP A 110 0.34 -4.81 17.61
CA ASP A 110 -0.08 -5.01 16.22
C ASP A 110 -0.16 -3.67 15.47
N GLU A 111 -0.71 -2.63 16.10
CA GLU A 111 -0.70 -1.26 15.55
C GLU A 111 0.74 -0.74 15.33
N LEU A 112 1.63 -0.96 16.31
CA LEU A 112 3.05 -0.61 16.20
C LEU A 112 3.76 -1.36 15.06
N LYS A 113 3.42 -2.64 14.85
CA LYS A 113 3.99 -3.44 13.77
C LYS A 113 3.60 -2.87 12.40
N VAL A 114 2.32 -2.58 12.19
CA VAL A 114 1.84 -1.96 10.95
C VAL A 114 2.55 -0.62 10.68
N PHE A 115 2.67 0.23 11.70
CA PHE A 115 3.42 1.49 11.60
C PHE A 115 4.89 1.26 11.23
N SER A 116 5.55 0.30 11.88
CA SER A 116 6.97 -0.02 11.65
C SER A 116 7.21 -0.53 10.23
N ASP A 117 6.34 -1.39 9.72
CA ASP A 117 6.42 -1.90 8.34
C ASP A 117 6.31 -0.78 7.30
N GLU A 118 5.47 0.24 7.56
CA GLU A 118 5.39 1.43 6.71
C GLU A 118 6.69 2.25 6.75
N VAL A 119 7.26 2.47 7.94
CA VAL A 119 8.53 3.18 8.11
C VAL A 119 9.68 2.46 7.40
N ILE A 120 9.78 1.13 7.55
CA ILE A 120 10.76 0.28 6.86
C ILE A 120 10.60 0.44 5.35
N ARG A 121 9.36 0.36 4.85
CA ARG A 121 9.08 0.49 3.41
C ARG A 121 9.55 1.85 2.87
N PHE A 122 9.34 2.94 3.60
CA PHE A 122 9.84 4.26 3.17
C PHE A 122 11.36 4.34 3.23
N GLY A 123 11.98 3.84 4.29
CA GLY A 123 13.43 3.81 4.43
C GLY A 123 14.10 3.03 3.31
N ASN A 124 13.62 1.82 3.03
CA ASN A 124 14.15 0.98 1.95
C ASN A 124 13.99 1.59 0.55
N ARG A 125 13.05 2.53 0.36
CA ARG A 125 12.87 3.31 -0.88
C ARG A 125 13.62 4.64 -0.88
N SER A 126 14.17 5.07 0.26
CA SER A 126 14.89 6.33 0.39
C SER A 126 16.16 6.30 -0.45
N LYS A 127 16.49 7.43 -1.09
CA LYS A 127 17.76 7.63 -1.79
C LYS A 127 18.84 8.20 -0.87
N ASP A 128 18.45 8.72 0.28
CA ASP A 128 19.38 9.26 1.28
C ASP A 128 20.06 8.10 2.01
N PRO A 129 21.40 7.97 1.93
CA PRO A 129 22.14 6.90 2.61
C PRO A 129 21.88 6.80 4.12
N GLN A 130 21.54 7.92 4.78
CA GLN A 130 21.22 7.94 6.21
C GLN A 130 19.91 7.18 6.51
N TRP A 131 18.95 7.23 5.60
CA TRP A 131 17.60 6.70 5.79
C TRP A 131 17.34 5.43 4.95
N HIS A 132 18.34 4.94 4.22
CA HIS A 132 18.22 3.74 3.38
C HIS A 132 18.45 2.44 4.18
N ASN A 133 17.82 1.35 3.74
CA ASN A 133 17.86 0.03 4.40
C ASN A 133 17.48 0.11 5.87
N LEU A 134 16.26 0.57 6.20
CA LEU A 134 15.83 0.66 7.59
C LEU A 134 15.41 -0.69 8.17
N ASP A 135 15.02 -1.64 7.33
CA ASP A 135 14.73 -3.03 7.71
C ASP A 135 15.73 -3.63 8.69
N ARG A 136 17.04 -3.41 8.50
CA ARG A 136 18.10 -3.90 9.40
C ARG A 136 17.96 -3.48 10.87
N TYR A 137 17.21 -2.42 11.16
CA TYR A 137 16.96 -1.95 12.53
C TYR A 137 15.73 -2.60 13.18
N PHE A 138 14.89 -3.26 12.39
CA PHE A 138 13.65 -3.90 12.83
C PHE A 138 13.72 -5.44 12.78
N GLU A 139 14.77 -6.01 12.21
CA GLU A 139 15.09 -7.45 12.32
C GLU A 139 15.58 -7.79 13.74
N LYS A 140 14.66 -8.15 14.63
CA LYS A 140 14.94 -8.77 15.95
C LYS A 140 13.86 -9.75 16.35
#